data_AF-R5ZSP4-F1
#
_entry.id   AF-R5ZSP4-F1
#
_cell.length_a   1.000
_cell.length_b   1.000
_cell.length_c   1.000
_cell.angle_alpha   90.00
_cell.angle_beta   90.00
_cell.angle_gamma   90.00
#
_symmetry.space_group_name_H-M   'P 1'
#
loop_
_entity.id
_entity.type
_entity.pdbx_description
1 polymer ?
#
loop_
_entity_poly.entity_id
_entity_poly.type
_entity_poly.pdbx_seq_one_letter_code
_entity_poly.pdbx_strand_id
1 'polypeptide(L)'
;MKDDILVRGARVHNLKNMDVDIPLNELVAISGLSGSGKSSLALGVLYAEGSRRYLEALSAYTRRRLTQTQDAKVDSVENIPAALALHQRPSTPDIRSTFGTLTELFNSIRLMFSRLGSHRCPNGHYLPPTPAVALGQKLKCPVCGVEFDAPSAEDFSFNSSGACPTCGGTGIAVTVNRASLVPDESLSIDDGAVKPWGTLMWSLMTEVCKAMGVRTDIPFKDLTPEEKKTVYDGPAVKKHIVYTNKGSGQAVPLDFTYFNAVRTVENALSKVKDEKA
;
A
#
# COMPACT_ATOMS: atom_id res chain seq x y z
N MET A 1 -4.87 -25.06 45.94
CA MET A 1 -4.80 -23.60 46.17
C MET A 1 -4.97 -22.93 44.83
N LYS A 2 -5.81 -21.91 44.72
CA LYS A 2 -5.77 -21.03 43.55
C LYS A 2 -4.53 -20.17 43.71
N ASP A 3 -3.63 -20.20 42.75
CA ASP A 3 -2.52 -19.25 42.72
C ASP A 3 -3.09 -17.92 42.23
N ASP A 4 -3.02 -16.87 43.04
CA ASP A 4 -3.42 -15.53 42.64
C ASP A 4 -2.20 -14.79 42.04
N ILE A 5 -2.43 -13.87 41.12
CA ILE A 5 -1.42 -12.88 40.72
C ILE A 5 -1.31 -11.88 41.86
N LEU A 6 -0.15 -11.87 42.53
CA LEU A 6 0.11 -10.98 43.66
C LEU A 6 0.89 -9.77 43.15
N VAL A 7 0.27 -8.60 43.19
CA VAL A 7 0.93 -7.33 42.88
C VAL A 7 1.20 -6.61 44.19
N ARG A 8 2.45 -6.21 44.41
CA ARG A 8 2.86 -5.47 45.61
C ARG A 8 3.56 -4.16 45.26
N GLY A 9 3.15 -3.07 45.90
CA GLY A 9 3.77 -1.76 45.80
C GLY A 9 3.70 -1.12 44.42
N ALA A 10 2.60 -1.28 43.69
CA ALA A 10 2.47 -0.69 42.35
C ALA A 10 2.38 0.85 42.40
N ARG A 11 3.27 1.51 41.65
CA ARG A 11 3.50 2.98 41.62
C ARG A 11 3.58 3.54 40.19
N VAL A 12 3.01 2.84 39.21
CA VAL A 12 2.96 3.30 37.82
C VAL A 12 1.93 4.43 37.67
N HIS A 13 2.39 5.58 37.15
CA HIS A 13 1.59 6.80 36.97
C HIS A 13 0.81 7.23 38.23
N ASN A 14 -0.51 7.06 38.25
CA ASN A 14 -1.39 7.53 39.32
C ASN A 14 -1.55 6.52 40.47
N LEU A 15 -0.92 5.34 40.39
CA LEU A 15 -1.00 4.33 41.44
C LEU A 15 -0.21 4.76 42.68
N LYS A 16 -0.83 4.66 43.86
CA LYS A 16 -0.28 5.11 45.14
C LYS A 16 0.16 3.94 46.00
N ASN A 17 1.22 3.24 45.60
CA ASN A 17 1.78 2.08 46.29
C ASN A 17 0.71 1.01 46.57
N MET A 18 0.05 0.55 45.51
CA MET A 18 -1.10 -0.32 45.59
C MET A 18 -0.71 -1.80 45.61
N ASP A 19 -1.33 -2.54 46.52
CA ASP A 19 -1.28 -4.00 46.58
C ASP A 19 -2.62 -4.56 46.07
N VAL A 20 -2.57 -5.61 45.25
CA VAL A 20 -3.78 -6.30 44.79
C VAL A 20 -3.50 -7.77 44.51
N ASP A 21 -4.45 -8.61 44.87
CA ASP A 21 -4.47 -10.04 44.55
C ASP A 21 -5.54 -10.29 43.49
N ILE A 22 -5.13 -10.87 42.36
CA ILE A 22 -6.01 -11.09 41.20
C ILE A 22 -6.14 -12.60 40.97
N PRO A 23 -7.36 -13.17 41.02
CA PRO A 23 -7.54 -14.60 40.87
C PRO A 23 -7.15 -15.07 39.46
N LEU A 24 -6.33 -16.11 39.37
CA LEU A 24 -6.03 -16.76 38.10
C LEU A 24 -7.22 -17.59 37.60
N ASN A 25 -7.29 -17.75 36.27
CA ASN A 25 -8.33 -18.52 35.57
C ASN A 25 -9.76 -17.98 35.75
N GLU A 26 -9.88 -16.70 36.10
CA GLU A 26 -11.16 -16.00 36.20
C GLU A 26 -11.20 -14.79 35.27
N LEU A 27 -12.42 -14.42 34.86
CA LEU A 27 -12.65 -13.17 34.14
C LEU A 27 -12.69 -12.02 35.14
N VAL A 28 -11.59 -11.26 35.25
CA VAL A 28 -11.49 -10.13 36.17
C VAL A 28 -11.72 -8.81 35.44
N ALA A 29 -12.62 -7.99 35.98
CA ALA A 29 -12.89 -6.65 35.49
C ALA A 29 -12.29 -5.58 36.42
N ILE A 30 -11.44 -4.71 35.88
CA ILE A 30 -10.91 -3.54 36.59
C ILE A 30 -11.78 -2.32 36.25
N SER A 31 -12.55 -1.82 37.22
CA SER A 31 -13.51 -0.73 37.04
C SER A 31 -13.17 0.51 37.88
N GLY A 32 -13.82 1.64 37.60
CA GLY A 32 -13.61 2.92 38.31
C GLY A 32 -13.60 4.17 37.42
N LEU A 33 -13.67 5.35 38.04
CA LEU A 33 -13.73 6.66 37.36
C LEU A 33 -12.53 6.92 36.45
N SER A 34 -12.69 7.75 35.42
CA SER A 34 -11.56 8.16 34.57
C SER A 34 -10.42 8.73 35.42
N GLY A 35 -9.17 8.35 35.11
CA GLY A 35 -7.99 8.76 35.88
C GLY A 35 -7.71 7.95 37.16
N SER A 36 -8.57 7.02 37.57
CA SER A 36 -8.40 6.23 38.81
C SER A 36 -7.23 5.22 38.81
N GLY A 37 -6.45 5.13 37.73
CA GLY A 37 -5.31 4.20 37.63
C GLY A 37 -5.62 2.83 37.00
N LYS A 38 -6.82 2.60 36.46
CA LYS A 38 -7.20 1.31 35.81
C LYS A 38 -6.20 0.87 34.74
N SER A 39 -5.94 1.76 33.76
CA SER A 39 -5.01 1.47 32.67
C SER A 39 -3.57 1.37 33.18
N SER A 40 -3.23 2.11 34.26
CA SER A 40 -1.93 2.02 34.91
C SER A 40 -1.70 0.64 35.54
N LEU A 41 -2.73 0.06 36.18
CA LEU A 41 -2.67 -1.30 36.68
C LEU A 41 -2.69 -2.33 35.53
N ALA A 42 -3.66 -2.26 34.63
CA ALA A 42 -3.88 -3.25 33.58
C ALA A 42 -2.74 -3.29 32.55
N LEU A 43 -2.40 -2.14 31.96
CA LEU A 43 -1.40 -2.06 30.89
C LEU A 43 -0.01 -1.73 31.45
N GLY A 44 0.06 -0.84 32.44
CA GLY A 44 1.32 -0.34 32.97
C GLY A 44 2.02 -1.27 33.96
N VAL A 45 1.30 -2.18 34.62
CA VAL A 45 1.87 -3.16 35.55
C VAL A 45 1.67 -4.58 35.03
N LEU A 46 0.43 -5.05 34.92
CA LEU A 46 0.13 -6.45 34.60
C LEU A 46 0.63 -6.83 33.20
N TYR A 47 0.25 -6.09 32.17
CA TYR A 47 0.72 -6.38 30.81
C TYR A 47 2.24 -6.20 30.68
N ALA A 48 2.81 -5.15 31.26
CA ALA A 48 4.26 -4.89 31.21
C ALA A 48 5.06 -6.06 31.81
N GLU A 49 4.72 -6.51 33.02
CA GLU A 49 5.40 -7.64 33.68
C GLU A 49 5.11 -8.99 33.01
N GLY A 50 3.86 -9.23 32.60
CA GLY A 50 3.52 -10.48 31.90
C GLY A 50 4.18 -10.58 30.52
N SER A 51 4.30 -9.48 29.78
CA SER A 51 5.02 -9.43 28.51
C SER A 51 6.53 -9.62 28.72
N ARG A 52 7.11 -9.02 29.77
CA ARG A 52 8.51 -9.21 30.14
C ARG A 52 8.84 -10.68 30.39
N ARG A 53 8.02 -11.41 31.13
CA ARG A 53 8.20 -12.86 31.36
C ARG A 53 8.17 -13.67 30.07
N TYR A 54 7.30 -13.33 29.12
CA TYR A 54 7.29 -13.97 27.82
C TYR A 54 8.58 -13.71 27.04
N LEU A 55 9.06 -12.46 27.04
CA LEU A 55 10.32 -12.09 26.38
C LEU A 55 11.52 -12.78 27.03
N GLU A 56 11.53 -12.96 28.35
CA GLU A 56 12.57 -13.69 29.08
C GLU A 56 12.67 -15.16 28.67
N ALA A 57 11.59 -15.79 28.19
CA ALA A 57 11.64 -17.15 27.67
C ALA A 57 12.29 -17.26 26.27
N LEU A 58 12.48 -16.13 25.56
CA LEU A 58 13.06 -16.12 24.21
C LEU A 58 14.59 -16.25 24.22
N SER A 59 15.16 -16.60 23.06
CA SER A 59 16.62 -16.71 22.89
C SER A 59 17.35 -15.40 23.24
N ALA A 60 18.60 -15.49 23.71
CA ALA A 60 19.41 -14.31 24.04
C ALA A 60 19.57 -13.31 22.88
N TYR A 61 19.62 -13.82 21.64
CA TYR A 61 19.66 -12.99 20.43
C TYR A 61 18.35 -12.23 20.20
N THR A 62 17.21 -12.93 20.33
CA THR A 62 15.87 -12.35 20.16
C THR A 62 15.60 -11.27 21.22
N ARG A 63 15.97 -11.52 22.48
CA ARG A 63 15.85 -10.54 23.57
C ARG A 63 16.63 -9.26 23.32
N ARG A 64 17.83 -9.31 22.72
CA ARG A 64 18.63 -8.11 22.41
C ARG A 64 18.04 -7.24 21.31
N ARG A 65 17.26 -7.82 20.38
CA ARG A 65 16.56 -7.05 19.33
C ARG A 65 15.22 -6.50 19.80
N LEU A 66 14.60 -7.16 20.78
CA LEU A 66 13.36 -6.77 21.41
C LEU A 66 13.65 -6.07 22.76
N THR A 67 14.13 -4.83 22.71
CA THR A 67 14.26 -3.95 23.89
C THR A 67 13.68 -2.59 23.49
N GLN A 68 12.77 -1.94 24.23
CA GLN A 68 12.65 -1.75 25.67
C GLN A 68 11.20 -2.01 26.16
N THR A 69 10.96 -3.07 26.94
CA THR A 69 9.81 -3.03 27.85
C THR A 69 10.27 -2.20 29.04
N GLN A 70 9.71 -1.01 29.24
CA GLN A 70 10.02 -0.23 30.43
C GLN A 70 9.61 -1.03 31.66
N ASP A 71 10.50 -1.18 32.64
CA ASP A 71 10.17 -1.85 33.89
C ASP A 71 8.99 -1.16 34.55
N ALA A 72 8.01 -1.95 34.99
CA ALA A 72 6.90 -1.40 35.76
C ALA A 72 7.45 -0.90 37.11
N LYS A 73 7.05 0.30 37.54
CA LYS A 73 7.35 0.79 38.89
C LYS A 73 6.49 0.02 39.91
N VAL A 74 6.97 -1.12 40.36
CA VAL A 74 6.30 -2.05 41.29
C VAL A 74 7.36 -2.74 42.16
N ASP A 75 7.00 -3.17 43.39
CA ASP A 75 7.96 -3.87 44.27
C ASP A 75 8.09 -5.35 43.90
N SER A 76 6.96 -6.04 43.72
CA SER A 76 6.95 -7.40 43.20
C SER A 76 5.66 -7.73 42.44
N VAL A 77 5.79 -8.62 41.46
CA VAL A 77 4.65 -9.28 40.81
C VAL A 77 4.93 -10.78 40.74
N GLU A 78 4.15 -11.56 41.48
CA GLU A 78 4.27 -13.01 41.58
C GLU A 78 3.17 -13.71 40.77
N ASN A 79 3.45 -14.94 40.33
CA ASN A 79 2.49 -15.79 39.59
C ASN A 79 1.88 -15.22 38.29
N ILE A 80 2.39 -14.10 37.76
CA ILE A 80 1.88 -13.53 36.51
C ILE A 80 2.24 -14.40 35.28
N PRO A 81 1.26 -14.83 34.47
CA PRO A 81 1.53 -15.57 33.23
C PRO A 81 2.04 -14.64 32.13
N ALA A 82 2.43 -15.22 30.99
CA ALA A 82 2.64 -14.46 29.75
C ALA A 82 1.37 -13.67 29.40
N ALA A 83 1.49 -12.37 29.18
CA ALA A 83 0.36 -11.48 28.94
C ALA A 83 0.33 -10.96 27.49
N LEU A 84 -0.88 -10.84 26.94
CA LEU A 84 -1.16 -10.22 25.65
C LEU A 84 -2.17 -9.08 25.85
N ALA A 85 -1.83 -7.87 25.40
CA ALA A 85 -2.75 -6.74 25.41
C ALA A 85 -3.54 -6.67 24.10
N LEU A 86 -4.86 -6.59 24.22
CA LEU A 86 -5.75 -6.26 23.10
C LEU A 86 -6.06 -4.76 23.16
N HIS A 87 -5.49 -4.01 22.23
CA HIS A 87 -5.74 -2.57 22.14
C HIS A 87 -7.06 -2.28 21.41
N GLN A 88 -7.74 -1.21 21.83
CA GLN A 88 -9.04 -0.81 21.27
C GLN A 88 -8.99 -0.45 19.77
N ARG A 89 -7.85 0.04 19.28
CA ARG A 89 -7.64 0.35 17.87
C ARG A 89 -6.43 -0.44 17.37
N PRO A 90 -6.60 -1.34 16.38
CA PRO A 90 -5.46 -1.91 15.70
C PRO A 90 -4.69 -0.81 14.97
N SER A 91 -3.40 -1.04 14.72
CA SER A 91 -2.60 -0.18 13.86
C SER A 91 -3.30 0.02 12.52
N THR A 92 -3.22 1.22 11.94
CA THR A 92 -3.72 1.47 10.58
C THR A 92 -3.09 0.44 9.63
N PRO A 93 -3.91 -0.42 8.98
CA PRO A 93 -3.37 -1.41 8.07
C PRO A 93 -2.61 -0.73 6.93
N ASP A 94 -1.54 -1.37 6.46
CA ASP A 94 -0.89 -0.97 5.22
C ASP A 94 -1.86 -1.12 4.03
N ILE A 95 -1.60 -0.45 2.90
CA ILE A 95 -2.45 -0.51 1.70
C ILE A 95 -2.63 -1.94 1.17
N ARG A 96 -1.68 -2.84 1.47
CA ARG A 96 -1.74 -4.27 1.12
C ARG A 96 -2.28 -5.16 2.25
N SER A 97 -2.71 -4.58 3.36
CA SER A 97 -3.29 -5.31 4.48
C SER A 97 -4.81 -5.34 4.35
N THR A 98 -5.36 -6.54 4.20
CA THR A 98 -6.79 -6.77 4.15
C THR A 98 -7.24 -7.58 5.37
N PHE A 99 -8.54 -7.71 5.58
CA PHE A 99 -9.08 -8.65 6.56
C PHE A 99 -8.54 -10.07 6.36
N GLY A 100 -8.42 -10.51 5.10
CA GLY A 100 -7.94 -11.84 4.76
C GLY A 100 -6.48 -12.07 5.16
N THR A 101 -5.61 -11.06 5.03
CA THR A 101 -4.20 -11.18 5.45
C THR A 101 -4.07 -11.08 6.96
N LEU A 102 -4.81 -10.16 7.61
CA LEU A 102 -4.75 -9.96 9.06
C LEU A 102 -5.26 -11.17 9.87
N THR A 103 -6.24 -11.89 9.32
CA THR A 103 -6.80 -13.09 9.96
C THR A 103 -6.14 -14.39 9.52
N GLU A 104 -5.11 -14.33 8.66
CA GLU A 104 -4.47 -15.50 8.04
C GLU A 104 -5.43 -16.37 7.18
N LEU A 105 -6.69 -15.94 7.01
CA LEU A 105 -7.67 -16.62 6.19
C LEU A 105 -7.21 -16.72 4.73
N PHE A 106 -6.58 -15.66 4.22
CA PHE A 106 -6.08 -15.60 2.86
C PHE A 106 -5.01 -16.67 2.59
N ASN A 107 -4.19 -17.02 3.59
CA ASN A 107 -3.21 -18.09 3.46
C ASN A 107 -3.88 -19.45 3.23
N SER A 108 -4.95 -19.73 3.97
CA SER A 108 -5.76 -20.93 3.78
C SER A 108 -6.43 -20.95 2.40
N ILE A 109 -7.00 -19.82 1.97
CA ILE A 109 -7.67 -19.69 0.67
C ILE A 109 -6.70 -19.95 -0.48
N ARG A 110 -5.53 -19.30 -0.50
CA ARG A 110 -4.53 -19.50 -1.56
C ARG A 110 -4.07 -20.94 -1.67
N LEU A 111 -3.88 -21.61 -0.53
CA LEU A 111 -3.54 -23.04 -0.49
C LEU A 111 -4.66 -23.90 -1.07
N MET A 112 -5.92 -23.60 -0.75
CA MET A 112 -7.07 -24.31 -1.31
C MET A 112 -7.17 -24.11 -2.83
N PHE A 113 -7.01 -22.88 -3.34
CA PHE A 113 -7.05 -22.62 -4.78
C PHE A 113 -5.92 -23.33 -5.53
N SER A 114 -4.72 -23.37 -4.97
CA SER A 114 -3.59 -24.09 -5.56
C SER A 114 -3.80 -25.61 -5.54
N ARG A 115 -4.25 -26.19 -4.42
CA ARG A 115 -4.27 -27.66 -4.23
C ARG A 115 -5.58 -28.33 -4.62
N LEU A 116 -6.70 -27.62 -4.49
CA LEU A 116 -8.05 -28.12 -4.71
C LEU A 116 -8.71 -27.51 -5.96
N GLY A 117 -8.03 -26.58 -6.63
CA GLY A 117 -8.50 -25.99 -7.89
C GLY A 117 -8.32 -26.91 -9.09
N SER A 118 -9.20 -26.75 -10.08
CA SER A 118 -8.99 -27.31 -11.41
C SER A 118 -8.14 -26.35 -12.24
N HIS A 119 -6.99 -26.81 -12.73
CA HIS A 119 -6.00 -25.95 -13.39
C HIS A 119 -6.13 -26.01 -14.90
N ARG A 120 -6.05 -24.83 -15.53
CA ARG A 120 -6.19 -24.68 -16.98
C ARG A 120 -4.82 -24.82 -17.65
N CYS A 121 -4.69 -25.75 -18.60
CA CYS A 121 -3.49 -25.86 -19.41
C CYS A 121 -3.37 -24.67 -20.40
N PRO A 122 -2.19 -24.39 -20.97
CA PRO A 122 -2.01 -23.31 -21.96
C PRO A 122 -2.95 -23.38 -23.17
N ASN A 123 -3.38 -24.58 -23.58
CA ASN A 123 -4.30 -24.79 -24.70
C ASN A 123 -5.78 -24.69 -24.30
N GLY A 124 -6.08 -24.38 -23.04
CA GLY A 124 -7.42 -24.05 -22.57
C GLY A 124 -8.22 -25.14 -21.87
N HIS A 125 -7.73 -26.39 -21.81
CA HIS A 125 -8.40 -27.51 -21.10
C HIS A 125 -8.20 -27.42 -19.58
N TYR A 126 -9.22 -27.79 -18.81
CA TYR A 126 -9.14 -27.88 -17.36
C TYR A 126 -8.79 -29.30 -16.91
N LEU A 127 -7.85 -29.40 -15.98
CA LEU A 127 -7.48 -30.64 -15.30
C LEU A 127 -8.14 -30.64 -13.92
N PRO A 128 -8.71 -31.76 -13.46
CA PRO A 128 -9.23 -31.87 -12.11
C PRO A 128 -8.11 -31.72 -11.07
N PRO A 129 -8.46 -31.43 -9.80
CA PRO A 129 -7.48 -31.27 -8.73
C PRO A 129 -6.63 -32.53 -8.56
N THR A 130 -5.33 -32.35 -8.29
CA THR A 130 -4.36 -33.45 -8.17
C THR A 130 -3.30 -33.16 -7.11
N PRO A 131 -2.86 -34.16 -6.33
CA PRO A 131 -1.76 -34.02 -5.38
C PRO A 131 -0.43 -33.57 -6.01
N ALA A 132 -0.26 -33.75 -7.32
CA ALA A 132 0.95 -33.36 -8.06
C ALA A 132 1.29 -31.87 -7.86
N VAL A 133 0.29 -30.99 -7.72
CA VAL A 133 0.52 -29.56 -7.47
C VAL A 133 1.18 -29.33 -6.11
N ALA A 134 0.73 -30.05 -5.06
CA ALA A 134 1.33 -29.95 -3.74
C ALA A 134 2.77 -30.52 -3.68
N LEU A 135 3.10 -31.43 -4.59
CA LEU A 135 4.44 -32.00 -4.76
C LEU A 135 5.35 -31.16 -5.67
N GLY A 136 4.86 -30.05 -6.23
CA GLY A 136 5.62 -29.22 -7.15
C GLY A 136 5.93 -29.90 -8.49
N GLN A 137 5.11 -30.87 -8.90
CA GLN A 137 5.28 -31.59 -10.16
C GLN A 137 4.54 -30.91 -11.30
N LYS A 138 5.12 -30.98 -12.50
CA LYS A 138 4.44 -30.55 -13.74
C LYS A 138 3.19 -31.38 -13.99
N LEU A 139 2.14 -30.72 -14.45
CA LEU A 139 0.92 -31.37 -14.89
C LEU A 139 1.01 -31.65 -16.39
N LYS A 140 0.58 -32.84 -16.80
CA LYS A 140 0.42 -33.20 -18.21
C LYS A 140 -1.07 -33.20 -18.56
N CYS A 141 -1.45 -32.38 -19.54
CA CYS A 141 -2.84 -32.31 -19.98
C CYS A 141 -3.27 -33.63 -20.64
N PRO A 142 -4.37 -34.27 -20.19
CA PRO A 142 -4.83 -35.54 -20.76
C PRO A 142 -5.43 -35.37 -22.17
N VAL A 143 -5.79 -34.14 -22.56
CA VAL A 143 -6.43 -33.85 -23.86
C VAL A 143 -5.40 -33.54 -24.95
N CYS A 144 -4.47 -32.60 -24.69
CA CYS A 144 -3.48 -32.16 -25.69
C CYS A 144 -2.04 -32.58 -25.39
N GLY A 145 -1.78 -33.24 -24.27
CA GLY A 145 -0.45 -33.75 -23.91
C GLY A 145 0.57 -32.70 -23.47
N VAL A 146 0.23 -31.40 -23.44
CA VAL A 146 1.15 -30.34 -23.00
C VAL A 146 1.50 -30.49 -21.52
N GLU A 147 2.76 -30.26 -21.18
CA GLU A 147 3.25 -30.20 -19.80
C GLU A 147 3.33 -28.74 -19.34
N PHE A 148 2.80 -28.46 -18.15
CA PHE A 148 2.75 -27.10 -17.61
C PHE A 148 2.80 -27.10 -16.07
N ASP A 149 3.22 -25.98 -15.51
CA ASP A 149 3.23 -25.75 -14.07
C ASP A 149 1.87 -25.22 -13.62
N ALA A 150 1.30 -25.82 -12.59
CA ALA A 150 0.08 -25.32 -11.96
C ALA A 150 0.40 -24.15 -11.02
N PRO A 151 -0.51 -23.17 -10.86
CA PRO A 151 -0.35 -22.09 -9.91
C PRO A 151 -0.10 -22.58 -8.48
N SER A 152 1.01 -22.13 -7.91
CA SER A 152 1.35 -22.29 -6.49
C SER A 152 0.48 -21.39 -5.62
N ALA A 153 0.54 -21.56 -4.30
CA ALA A 153 -0.14 -20.65 -3.38
C ALA A 153 0.40 -19.20 -3.46
N GLU A 154 1.66 -19.01 -3.88
CA GLU A 154 2.23 -17.67 -4.06
C GLU A 154 1.67 -16.95 -5.29
N ASP A 155 1.28 -17.69 -6.33
CA ASP A 155 0.67 -17.15 -7.54
C ASP A 155 -0.75 -16.63 -7.31
N PHE A 156 -1.37 -17.01 -6.19
CA PHE A 156 -2.63 -16.42 -5.71
C PHE A 156 -2.40 -15.28 -4.71
N SER A 157 -1.15 -14.87 -4.48
CA SER A 157 -0.80 -13.78 -3.57
C SER A 157 -0.70 -12.45 -4.28
N PHE A 158 -1.57 -11.50 -3.94
CA PHE A 158 -1.38 -10.12 -4.38
C PHE A 158 -0.14 -9.42 -3.75
N ASN A 159 0.52 -10.07 -2.78
CA ASN A 159 1.77 -9.61 -2.17
C ASN A 159 3.04 -10.27 -2.74
N SER A 160 2.91 -11.16 -3.72
CA SER A 160 4.03 -11.87 -4.36
C SER A 160 3.80 -11.99 -5.88
N SER A 161 4.08 -13.14 -6.49
CA SER A 161 3.93 -13.39 -7.94
C SER A 161 2.51 -13.19 -8.46
N GLY A 162 1.48 -13.39 -7.63
CA GLY A 162 0.08 -13.11 -7.96
C GLY A 162 -0.33 -11.63 -7.98
N ALA A 163 0.61 -10.70 -7.77
CA ALA A 163 0.32 -9.27 -7.83
C ALA A 163 -0.12 -8.83 -9.23
N CYS A 164 -1.21 -8.08 -9.31
CA CYS A 164 -1.65 -7.48 -10.57
C CYS A 164 -0.56 -6.53 -11.10
N PRO A 165 -0.13 -6.65 -12.36
CA PRO A 165 0.97 -5.85 -12.91
C PRO A 165 0.63 -4.35 -13.02
N THR A 166 -0.66 -3.99 -13.07
CA THR A 166 -1.10 -2.59 -13.18
C THR A 166 -1.05 -1.85 -11.85
N CYS A 167 -1.54 -2.46 -10.77
CA CYS A 167 -1.58 -1.83 -9.44
C CYS A 167 -0.49 -2.37 -8.48
N GLY A 168 0.33 -3.32 -8.91
CA GLY A 168 1.32 -3.98 -8.06
C GLY A 168 0.69 -4.75 -6.89
N GLY A 169 -0.58 -5.13 -6.99
CA GLY A 169 -1.30 -5.86 -5.95
C GLY A 169 -2.01 -5.01 -4.89
N THR A 170 -1.98 -3.67 -5.00
CA THR A 170 -2.71 -2.77 -4.07
C THR A 170 -4.21 -2.73 -4.31
N GLY A 171 -4.66 -3.17 -5.49
CA GLY A 171 -6.05 -3.03 -5.96
C GLY A 171 -6.42 -1.61 -6.38
N ILE A 172 -5.51 -0.65 -6.27
CA ILE A 172 -5.74 0.76 -6.61
C ILE A 172 -4.76 1.17 -7.72
N ALA A 173 -5.29 1.63 -8.85
CA ALA A 173 -4.50 2.20 -9.93
C ALA A 173 -4.74 3.71 -9.98
N VAL A 174 -3.68 4.50 -9.87
CA VAL A 174 -3.75 5.95 -10.07
C VAL A 174 -3.58 6.22 -11.55
N THR A 175 -4.59 6.81 -12.18
CA THR A 175 -4.58 7.14 -13.60
C THR A 175 -4.84 8.62 -13.80
N VAL A 176 -4.32 9.17 -14.89
CA VAL A 176 -4.57 10.57 -15.25
C VAL A 176 -6.02 10.75 -15.68
N ASN A 177 -6.77 11.59 -14.95
CA ASN A 177 -8.13 11.97 -15.35
C ASN A 177 -8.07 12.93 -16.55
N ARG A 178 -8.39 12.44 -17.74
CA ARG A 178 -8.34 13.22 -18.99
C ARG A 178 -9.17 14.50 -18.94
N ALA A 179 -10.36 14.47 -18.35
CA ALA A 179 -11.23 15.64 -18.23
C ALA A 179 -10.60 16.75 -17.37
N SER A 180 -9.69 16.40 -16.46
CA SER A 180 -8.96 17.39 -15.66
C SER A 180 -7.81 18.07 -16.42
N LEU A 181 -7.33 17.46 -17.51
CA LEU A 181 -6.25 18.01 -18.35
C LEU A 181 -6.74 19.17 -19.20
N VAL A 182 -7.97 19.07 -19.74
CA VAL A 182 -8.66 20.12 -20.50
C VAL A 182 -10.04 20.33 -19.88
N PRO A 183 -10.13 21.11 -18.79
CA PRO A 183 -11.40 21.30 -18.07
C PRO A 183 -12.38 22.22 -18.80
N ASP A 184 -11.87 23.11 -19.66
CA ASP A 184 -12.66 23.99 -20.49
C ASP A 184 -12.26 23.80 -21.96
N GLU A 185 -13.05 23.02 -22.69
CA GLU A 185 -12.80 22.77 -24.12
C GLU A 185 -13.19 23.97 -25.02
N SER A 186 -13.75 25.05 -24.47
CA SER A 186 -14.05 26.26 -25.23
C SER A 186 -12.83 27.16 -25.46
N LEU A 187 -11.77 26.98 -24.68
CA LEU A 187 -10.49 27.68 -24.85
C LEU A 187 -9.64 27.02 -25.94
N SER A 188 -8.79 27.80 -26.59
CA SER A 188 -7.75 27.28 -27.48
C SER A 188 -6.55 26.76 -26.70
N ILE A 189 -5.67 26.00 -27.35
CA ILE A 189 -4.42 25.54 -26.71
C ILE A 189 -3.51 26.74 -26.43
N ASP A 190 -3.49 27.74 -27.32
CA ASP A 190 -2.75 29.00 -27.15
C ASP A 190 -3.25 29.80 -25.94
N ASP A 191 -4.55 29.71 -25.62
CA ASP A 191 -5.20 30.32 -24.45
C ASP A 191 -5.09 29.46 -23.17
N GLY A 192 -4.38 28.33 -23.23
CA GLY A 192 -4.11 27.49 -22.07
C GLY A 192 -5.19 26.45 -21.75
N ALA A 193 -5.95 25.98 -22.76
CA ALA A 193 -6.89 24.87 -22.57
C ALA A 193 -6.25 23.63 -21.93
N VAL A 194 -4.98 23.33 -22.27
CA VAL A 194 -4.23 22.18 -21.75
C VAL A 194 -3.48 22.58 -20.47
N LYS A 195 -4.11 22.36 -19.31
CA LYS A 195 -3.58 22.76 -18.00
C LYS A 195 -2.13 22.34 -17.71
N PRO A 196 -1.70 21.09 -17.99
CA PRO A 196 -0.32 20.68 -17.74
C PRO A 196 0.75 21.53 -18.45
N TRP A 197 0.39 22.16 -19.57
CA TRP A 197 1.30 23.01 -20.35
C TRP A 197 1.36 24.46 -19.87
N GLY A 198 0.55 24.85 -18.88
CA GLY A 198 0.53 26.23 -18.36
C GLY A 198 1.74 26.64 -17.52
N THR A 199 2.65 25.72 -17.19
CA THR A 199 3.85 26.01 -16.37
C THR A 199 5.07 26.31 -17.25
N LEU A 200 6.00 27.14 -16.75
CA LEU A 200 7.10 27.73 -17.52
C LEU A 200 7.86 26.71 -18.41
N MET A 201 8.26 25.57 -17.85
CA MET A 201 9.00 24.53 -18.57
C MET A 201 8.15 23.80 -19.63
N TRP A 202 6.85 23.64 -19.38
CA TRP A 202 5.93 22.89 -20.25
C TRP A 202 5.19 23.77 -21.26
N SER A 203 5.28 25.10 -21.14
CA SER A 203 4.68 26.06 -22.08
C SER A 203 5.18 25.92 -23.52
N LEU A 204 6.40 25.38 -23.70
CA LEU A 204 6.96 25.06 -25.01
C LEU A 204 6.19 23.96 -25.74
N MET A 205 5.41 23.14 -25.03
CA MET A 205 4.62 22.07 -25.63
C MET A 205 3.58 22.61 -26.62
N THR A 206 3.04 23.80 -26.37
CA THR A 206 2.12 24.46 -27.31
C THR A 206 2.79 24.71 -28.66
N GLU A 207 4.01 25.27 -28.66
CA GLU A 207 4.79 25.51 -29.89
C GLU A 207 5.21 24.22 -30.58
N VAL A 208 5.61 23.20 -29.81
CA VAL A 208 5.95 21.88 -30.37
C VAL A 208 4.71 21.21 -31.00
N CYS A 209 3.55 21.30 -30.34
CA CYS A 209 2.28 20.78 -30.83
C CYS A 209 1.86 21.47 -32.13
N LYS A 210 2.06 22.80 -32.20
CA LYS A 210 1.86 23.60 -33.41
C LYS A 210 2.79 23.17 -34.55
N ALA A 211 4.07 22.94 -34.26
CA ALA A 211 5.04 22.40 -35.22
C ALA A 211 4.76 20.94 -35.64
N MET A 212 3.89 20.23 -34.90
CA MET A 212 3.37 18.91 -35.27
C MET A 212 2.12 18.98 -36.16
N GLY A 213 1.61 20.19 -36.44
CA GLY A 213 0.46 20.41 -37.32
C GLY A 213 -0.88 20.45 -36.61
N VAL A 214 -0.90 20.54 -35.27
CA VAL A 214 -2.13 20.74 -34.50
C VAL A 214 -2.52 22.21 -34.56
N ARG A 215 -3.78 22.50 -34.87
CA ARG A 215 -4.34 23.86 -34.83
C ARG A 215 -4.47 24.32 -33.37
N THR A 216 -3.55 25.15 -32.88
CA THR A 216 -3.53 25.56 -31.47
C THR A 216 -4.35 26.83 -31.17
N ASP A 217 -4.82 27.50 -32.22
CA ASP A 217 -5.48 28.82 -32.23
C ASP A 217 -7.02 28.75 -32.25
N ILE A 218 -7.60 27.54 -32.35
CA ILE A 218 -9.05 27.32 -32.31
C ILE A 218 -9.48 26.68 -30.98
N PRO A 219 -10.76 26.82 -30.56
CA PRO A 219 -11.27 26.14 -29.38
C PRO A 219 -10.99 24.64 -29.40
N PHE A 220 -10.54 24.09 -28.27
CA PHE A 220 -10.12 22.69 -28.17
C PHE A 220 -11.22 21.71 -28.62
N LYS A 221 -12.49 22.02 -28.32
CA LYS A 221 -13.65 21.22 -28.74
C LYS A 221 -13.72 21.01 -30.25
N ASP A 222 -13.24 21.97 -31.05
CA ASP A 222 -13.33 22.02 -32.51
C ASP A 222 -12.13 21.34 -33.22
N LEU A 223 -11.16 20.82 -32.44
CA LEU A 223 -10.06 20.00 -32.95
C LEU A 223 -10.56 18.66 -33.49
N THR A 224 -9.86 18.15 -34.51
CA THR A 224 -10.14 16.80 -35.03
C THR A 224 -9.76 15.72 -34.00
N PRO A 225 -10.33 14.51 -34.10
CA PRO A 225 -9.93 13.39 -33.26
C PRO A 225 -8.43 13.11 -33.29
N GLU A 226 -7.78 13.27 -34.45
CA GLU A 226 -6.33 13.09 -34.65
C GLU A 226 -5.51 14.16 -33.94
N GLU A 227 -5.97 15.41 -33.97
CA GLU A 227 -5.36 16.53 -33.24
C GLU A 227 -5.51 16.33 -31.73
N LYS A 228 -6.71 16.02 -31.25
CA LYS A 228 -6.96 15.69 -29.83
C LYS A 228 -6.09 14.50 -29.39
N LYS A 229 -5.96 13.47 -30.22
CA LYS A 229 -5.09 12.32 -29.96
C LYS A 229 -3.62 12.73 -29.87
N THR A 230 -3.18 13.66 -30.71
CA THR A 230 -1.81 14.19 -30.62
C THR A 230 -1.59 14.92 -29.30
N VAL A 231 -2.56 15.73 -28.84
CA VAL A 231 -2.48 16.46 -27.57
C VAL A 231 -2.51 15.53 -26.35
N TYR A 232 -3.42 14.55 -26.32
CA TYR A 232 -3.57 13.64 -25.18
C TYR A 232 -2.51 12.53 -25.16
N ASP A 233 -2.23 11.93 -26.31
CA ASP A 233 -1.53 10.64 -26.43
C ASP A 233 -0.41 10.67 -27.50
N GLY A 234 -0.02 11.84 -28.01
CA GLY A 234 0.97 11.96 -29.08
C GLY A 234 2.35 11.39 -28.70
N PRO A 235 3.08 10.79 -29.65
CA PRO A 235 4.36 10.15 -29.37
C PRO A 235 5.43 11.19 -29.00
N ALA A 236 6.37 10.82 -28.13
CA ALA A 236 7.51 11.69 -27.84
C ALA A 236 8.45 11.76 -29.05
N VAL A 237 8.44 12.91 -29.72
CA VAL A 237 9.25 13.18 -30.91
C VAL A 237 10.05 14.46 -30.71
N LYS A 238 11.30 14.48 -31.16
CA LYS A 238 12.10 15.72 -31.18
C LYS A 238 11.62 16.62 -32.32
N LYS A 239 11.46 17.89 -32.02
CA LYS A 239 11.08 18.92 -32.99
C LYS A 239 11.95 20.16 -32.80
N HIS A 240 12.36 20.71 -33.93
CA HIS A 240 12.99 22.02 -33.99
C HIS A 240 11.87 23.06 -33.88
N ILE A 241 11.92 23.91 -32.86
CA ILE A 241 10.98 25.01 -32.65
C ILE A 241 11.74 26.33 -32.56
N VAL A 242 11.04 27.42 -32.86
CA VAL A 242 11.54 28.77 -32.64
C VAL A 242 10.77 29.33 -31.45
N TYR A 243 11.41 29.43 -30.29
CA TYR A 243 10.78 30.02 -29.12
C TYR A 243 11.04 31.51 -29.07
N THR A 244 9.96 32.29 -28.98
CA THR A 244 10.04 33.73 -28.80
C THR A 244 9.83 34.07 -27.34
N ASN A 245 10.83 34.67 -26.70
CA ASN A 245 10.70 35.11 -25.32
C ASN A 245 9.70 36.29 -25.26
N LYS A 246 8.59 36.13 -24.53
CA LYS A 246 7.53 37.14 -24.40
C LYS A 246 8.03 38.47 -23.79
N GLY A 247 9.14 38.47 -23.07
CA GLY A 247 9.72 39.68 -22.45
C GLY A 247 10.72 40.44 -23.33
N SER A 248 11.56 39.74 -24.10
CA SER A 248 12.62 40.36 -24.91
C SER A 248 12.34 40.38 -26.42
N GLY A 249 11.30 39.67 -26.88
CA GLY A 249 10.99 39.51 -28.31
C GLY A 249 12.03 38.73 -29.10
N GLN A 250 13.06 38.19 -28.43
CA GLN A 250 14.13 37.45 -29.08
C GLN A 250 13.67 36.02 -29.40
N ALA A 251 13.75 35.67 -30.69
CA ALA A 251 13.51 34.33 -31.18
C ALA A 251 14.78 33.48 -31.03
N VAL A 252 14.68 32.39 -30.27
CA VAL A 252 15.77 31.43 -30.06
C VAL A 252 15.35 30.10 -30.67
N PRO A 253 16.08 29.58 -31.68
CA PRO A 253 15.85 28.24 -32.17
C PRO A 253 16.30 27.22 -31.12
N LEU A 254 15.48 26.22 -30.85
CA LEU A 254 15.84 25.11 -29.97
C LEU A 254 15.23 23.80 -30.43
N ASP A 255 15.91 22.71 -30.08
CA ASP A 255 15.35 21.37 -30.17
C ASP A 255 14.68 20.98 -28.87
N PHE A 256 13.42 20.56 -28.96
CA PHE A 256 12.68 20.10 -27.79
C PHE A 256 11.97 18.79 -28.07
N THR A 257 11.88 17.92 -27.05
CA THR A 257 11.14 16.65 -27.15
C THR A 257 9.69 16.91 -26.77
N TYR A 258 8.77 16.54 -27.65
CA TYR A 258 7.34 16.64 -27.37
C TYR A 258 6.92 15.69 -26.24
N PHE A 259 6.09 16.20 -25.32
CA PHE A 259 5.39 15.42 -24.33
C PHE A 259 3.90 15.79 -24.38
N ASN A 260 3.07 14.78 -24.62
CA ASN A 260 1.63 14.94 -24.59
C ASN A 260 1.12 15.25 -23.16
N ALA A 261 -0.12 15.72 -23.05
CA ALA A 261 -0.71 16.18 -21.78
C ALA A 261 -0.70 15.09 -20.70
N VAL A 262 -0.92 13.82 -21.05
CA VAL A 262 -0.90 12.69 -20.11
C VAL A 262 0.52 12.47 -19.57
N ARG A 263 1.51 12.37 -20.47
CA ARG A 263 2.92 12.15 -20.12
C ARG A 263 3.51 13.29 -19.30
N THR A 264 3.05 14.52 -19.52
CA THR A 264 3.45 15.66 -18.68
C THR A 264 3.08 15.42 -17.21
N VAL A 265 1.87 14.92 -16.95
CA VAL A 265 1.40 14.60 -15.60
C VAL A 265 2.06 13.34 -15.05
N GLU A 266 2.19 12.27 -15.84
CA GLU A 266 2.88 11.04 -15.42
C GLU A 266 4.34 11.30 -15.03
N ASN A 267 5.06 12.13 -15.79
CA ASN A 267 6.42 12.54 -15.46
C ASN A 267 6.49 13.33 -14.15
N ALA A 268 5.51 14.22 -13.91
CA ALA A 268 5.42 14.94 -12.64
C ALA A 268 5.15 13.99 -11.47
N LEU A 269 4.19 13.07 -11.61
CA LEU A 269 3.83 12.07 -10.60
C LEU A 269 5.02 11.14 -10.29
N SER A 270 5.78 10.71 -11.29
CA SER A 270 6.96 9.84 -11.09
C SER A 270 8.06 10.46 -10.23
N LYS A 271 8.08 11.79 -10.10
CA LYS A 271 9.06 12.54 -9.31
C LYS A 271 8.59 12.84 -7.88
N VAL A 272 7.31 12.63 -7.58
CA VAL A 272 6.76 12.80 -6.23
C VAL A 272 7.14 11.57 -5.40
N LYS A 273 7.95 11.76 -4.37
CA LYS A 273 8.42 10.68 -3.48
C LYS A 273 7.56 10.48 -2.23
N ASP A 274 6.59 11.38 -1.98
CA ASP A 274 5.74 11.35 -0.79
C ASP A 274 4.29 11.02 -1.17
N GLU A 275 3.82 9.84 -0.76
CA GLU A 275 2.42 9.40 -0.84
C GLU A 275 1.52 10.02 0.24
N LYS A 276 1.96 11.09 0.91
CA LYS A 276 1.15 11.86 1.86
C LYS A 276 0.60 13.13 1.20
N ALA A 277 -0.37 12.96 0.31
CA ALA A 277 -1.26 14.03 -0.14
C ALA A 277 -2.64 13.46 -0.43
#